data_AF-A0A318DVS4-F1
#
_entry.id   AF-A0A318DVS4-F1
#
_cell.length_a   1.000
_cell.length_b   1.000
_cell.length_c   1.000
_cell.angle_alpha   90.00
_cell.angle_beta   90.00
_cell.angle_gamma   90.00
#
_symmetry.space_group_name_H-M   'P 1'
#
loop_
_entity.id
_entity.type
_entity.pdbx_description
1 polymer ?
#
loop_
_entity_poly.entity_id
_entity_poly.type
_entity_poly.pdbx_seq_one_letter_code
_entity_poly.pdbx_strand_id
1 'polypeptide(L)'
;MEFEISGQTYQSGRLNARQQFHVARRLAPVLGGLADASAAGAESFSKFLQPIAEAISGMSDGDCDYVLDTCLSVVRRQQGPSWAPVMSSSKAMMFDDIDMSVMLQLASKVIQENLGNFFPGGSAGPLSQATATA
;
A
#
# COMPACT_ATOMS: atom_id res chain seq x y z
N MET A 1 -4.42 -4.33 -10.16
CA MET A 1 -4.97 -3.39 -11.17
C MET A 1 -3.81 -2.73 -11.91
N GLU A 2 -4.01 -2.16 -13.09
CA GLU A 2 -2.96 -1.42 -13.82
C GLU A 2 -3.00 0.07 -13.47
N PHE A 3 -1.84 0.69 -13.32
CA PHE A 3 -1.70 2.11 -12.99
C PHE A 3 -0.32 2.64 -13.42
N GLU A 4 -0.19 3.96 -13.57
CA GLU A 4 1.05 4.60 -14.01
C GLU A 4 1.67 5.41 -12.86
N ILE A 5 3.00 5.31 -12.71
CA ILE A 5 3.80 6.15 -11.80
C ILE A 5 5.07 6.55 -12.55
N SER A 6 5.42 7.84 -12.54
CA SER A 6 6.64 8.37 -13.15
C SER A 6 6.85 7.95 -14.62
N GLY A 7 5.76 7.88 -15.41
CA GLY A 7 5.81 7.49 -16.82
C GLY A 7 6.05 6.00 -17.07
N GLN A 8 5.90 5.16 -16.04
CA GLN A 8 6.04 3.71 -16.12
C GLN A 8 4.73 3.04 -15.72
N THR A 9 4.31 2.05 -16.50
CA THR A 9 3.11 1.27 -16.23
C THR A 9 3.42 0.12 -15.28
N TYR A 10 2.63 0.03 -14.21
CA TYR A 10 2.70 -1.02 -13.21
C TYR A 10 1.38 -1.76 -13.11
N GLN A 11 1.45 -2.98 -12.58
CA GLN A 11 0.29 -3.76 -12.22
C GLN A 11 0.49 -4.35 -10.83
N SER A 12 -0.51 -4.19 -9.97
CA SER A 12 -0.59 -4.79 -8.64
C SER A 12 -1.35 -6.13 -8.70
N GLY A 13 -0.78 -7.14 -8.03
CA GLY A 13 -1.42 -8.43 -7.76
C GLY A 13 -2.24 -8.44 -6.47
N ARG A 14 -2.82 -9.61 -6.16
CA ARG A 14 -3.58 -9.85 -4.93
C ARG A 14 -2.69 -10.44 -3.84
N LEU A 15 -2.75 -9.87 -2.64
CA LEU A 15 -2.19 -10.46 -1.43
C LEU A 15 -3.08 -11.59 -0.94
N ASN A 16 -2.50 -12.65 -0.38
CA ASN A 16 -3.29 -13.69 0.28
C ASN A 16 -3.85 -13.21 1.63
N ALA A 17 -4.86 -13.90 2.17
CA ALA A 17 -5.56 -13.46 3.39
C ALA A 17 -4.64 -13.28 4.61
N ARG A 18 -3.61 -14.13 4.76
CA ARG A 18 -2.64 -13.99 5.86
C ARG A 18 -1.76 -12.77 5.68
N GLN A 19 -1.27 -12.52 4.46
CA GLN A 19 -0.51 -11.32 4.12
C GLN A 19 -1.34 -10.06 4.37
N GLN A 20 -2.59 -10.03 3.91
CA GLN A 20 -3.50 -8.93 4.17
C GLN A 20 -3.67 -8.67 5.67
N PHE A 21 -3.94 -9.70 6.47
CA PHE A 21 -4.06 -9.58 7.93
C PHE A 21 -2.77 -9.05 8.59
N HIS A 22 -1.61 -9.57 8.20
CA HIS A 22 -0.32 -9.18 8.76
C HIS A 22 0.09 -7.75 8.38
N VAL A 23 -0.23 -7.31 7.16
CA VAL A 23 -0.03 -5.93 6.72
C VAL A 23 -1.00 -5.00 7.46
N ALA A 24 -2.30 -5.35 7.51
CA ALA A 24 -3.31 -4.55 8.19
C ALA A 24 -3.01 -4.38 9.68
N ARG A 25 -2.59 -5.44 10.38
CA ARG A 25 -2.19 -5.38 11.79
C ARG A 25 -1.04 -4.42 12.04
N ARG A 26 -0.05 -4.37 11.14
CA ARG A 26 1.13 -3.50 11.26
C ARG A 26 0.85 -2.05 10.91
N LEU A 27 -0.11 -1.82 10.02
CA LEU A 27 -0.56 -0.47 9.65
C LEU A 27 -1.62 0.09 10.60
N ALA A 28 -2.26 -0.75 11.43
CA ALA A 28 -3.31 -0.32 12.36
C ALA A 28 -2.88 0.81 13.33
N PRO A 29 -1.68 0.79 13.94
CA PRO A 29 -1.21 1.90 14.78
C PRO A 29 -1.11 3.21 14.00
N VAL A 30 -0.81 3.12 12.70
CA VAL A 30 -0.71 4.29 11.82
C VAL A 30 -2.06 4.88 11.46
N LEU A 31 -3.02 4.01 11.16
CA LEU A 31 -4.33 4.43 10.72
C LEU A 31 -5.21 4.92 11.88
N GLY A 32 -5.02 4.39 13.09
CA GLY A 32 -5.66 4.92 14.30
C GLY A 32 -5.30 6.39 14.52
N GLY A 33 -4.02 6.74 14.38
CA GLY A 33 -3.56 8.12 14.49
C GLY A 33 -4.13 9.06 13.41
N LEU A 34 -4.30 8.58 12.17
CA LEU A 34 -4.90 9.36 11.07
C LEU A 34 -6.41 9.60 11.24
N ALA A 35 -7.15 8.61 11.77
CA ALA A 35 -8.59 8.74 12.01
C ALA A 35 -8.88 9.84 13.05
N ASP A 36 -8.16 9.85 14.17
CA ASP A 36 -8.26 10.89 15.20
C ASP A 36 -7.87 12.27 14.66
N ALA A 37 -6.85 12.32 13.79
CA ALA A 37 -6.39 13.55 13.16
C ALA A 37 -7.41 14.13 12.14
N SER A 38 -8.16 13.28 11.44
CA SER A 38 -9.18 13.68 10.46
C SER A 38 -10.48 14.21 11.09
N ALA A 39 -10.76 13.84 12.34
CA ALA A 39 -11.90 14.33 13.11
C ALA A 39 -11.65 15.73 13.72
N ALA A 40 -10.38 16.11 13.88
CA ALA A 40 -9.98 17.46 14.24
C ALA A 40 -9.88 18.32 12.96
N GLY A 41 -10.82 19.24 12.74
CA GLY A 41 -10.73 20.21 11.64
C GLY A 41 -9.39 20.95 11.63
N ALA A 42 -8.99 21.45 10.45
CA ALA A 42 -7.65 21.91 10.00
C ALA A 42 -6.91 23.00 10.83
N GLU A 43 -7.19 23.17 12.11
CA GLU A 43 -6.54 24.10 13.01
C GLU A 43 -5.32 23.44 13.67
N SER A 44 -4.20 23.51 12.93
CA SER A 44 -2.82 23.12 13.28
C SER A 44 -2.37 21.81 12.63
N PHE A 45 -1.68 21.95 11.49
CA PHE A 45 -0.90 20.90 10.83
C PHE A 45 0.01 20.13 11.81
N SER A 46 0.53 20.77 12.87
CA SER A 46 1.31 20.12 13.93
C SER A 46 0.51 19.13 14.78
N LYS A 47 -0.78 19.39 15.07
CA LYS A 47 -1.66 18.45 15.79
C LYS A 47 -2.07 17.27 14.92
N PHE A 48 -2.10 17.45 13.61
CA PHE A 48 -2.33 16.37 12.63
C PHE A 48 -1.09 15.48 12.46
N LEU A 49 0.10 16.07 12.50
CA LEU A 49 1.36 15.34 12.37
C LEU A 49 1.73 14.51 13.60
N GLN A 50 1.37 14.95 14.80
CA GLN A 50 1.72 14.25 16.04
C GLN A 50 1.25 12.77 16.06
N PRO A 51 -0.01 12.43 15.78
CA PRO A 51 -0.45 11.04 15.76
C PRO A 51 0.14 10.25 14.59
N ILE A 52 0.51 10.89 13.47
CA ILE A 52 1.23 10.27 12.36
C ILE A 52 2.69 10.00 12.75
N ALA A 53 3.33 10.91 13.48
CA ALA A 53 4.69 10.75 13.98
C ALA A 53 4.76 9.66 15.05
N GLU A 54 3.79 9.61 15.97
CA GLU A 54 3.66 8.57 16.98
C GLU A 54 3.42 7.20 16.33
N ALA A 55 2.53 7.15 15.35
CA ALA A 55 2.29 6.00 14.50
C ALA A 55 3.54 5.47 13.80
N ILE A 56 4.29 6.36 13.12
CA ILE A 56 5.54 6.01 12.43
C ILE A 56 6.59 5.57 13.46
N SER A 57 6.67 6.24 14.61
CA SER A 57 7.60 5.86 15.69
C SER A 57 7.25 4.52 16.36
N GLY A 58 5.97 4.13 16.31
CA GLY A 58 5.47 2.86 16.82
C GLY A 58 5.70 1.69 15.86
N MET A 59 6.10 1.94 14.61
CA MET A 59 6.51 0.90 13.68
C MET A 59 7.99 0.58 13.89
N SER A 60 8.29 -0.70 14.13
CA SER A 60 9.67 -1.16 14.07
C SER A 60 10.16 -1.18 12.61
N ASP A 61 11.47 -1.03 12.40
CA ASP A 61 12.06 -1.16 11.05
C ASP A 61 11.67 -2.48 10.39
N GLY A 62 11.61 -3.58 11.17
CA GLY A 62 11.17 -4.89 10.66
C GLY A 62 9.71 -4.95 10.23
N ASP A 63 8.83 -4.15 10.84
CA ASP A 63 7.43 -4.04 10.40
C ASP A 63 7.30 -3.20 9.12
N CYS A 64 8.09 -2.12 9.01
CA CYS A 64 8.21 -1.33 7.78
C CYS A 64 8.70 -2.20 6.61
N ASP A 65 9.81 -2.90 6.80
CA ASP A 65 10.41 -3.79 5.80
C ASP A 65 9.42 -4.89 5.40
N TYR A 66 8.75 -5.52 6.37
CA TYR A 66 7.75 -6.54 6.07
C TYR A 66 6.62 -6.01 5.18
N VAL A 67 6.10 -4.82 5.48
CA VAL A 67 5.01 -4.21 4.69
C VAL A 67 5.49 -3.90 3.27
N LEU A 68 6.66 -3.27 3.13
CA LEU A 68 7.23 -2.93 1.83
C LEU A 68 7.50 -4.19 1.01
N ASP A 69 8.22 -5.17 1.56
CA ASP A 69 8.54 -6.42 0.88
C ASP A 69 7.27 -7.15 0.43
N THR A 70 6.29 -7.26 1.32
CA THR A 70 5.03 -7.96 1.02
C THR A 70 4.27 -7.27 -0.09
N CYS A 71 4.18 -5.93 -0.04
CA CYS A 71 3.45 -5.17 -1.06
C CYS A 71 4.18 -5.19 -2.41
N LEU A 72 5.50 -4.99 -2.42
CA LEU A 72 6.30 -4.95 -3.65
C LEU A 72 6.42 -6.33 -4.31
N SER A 73 6.33 -7.43 -3.54
CA SER A 73 6.38 -8.80 -4.07
C SER A 73 5.27 -9.13 -5.08
N VAL A 74 4.15 -8.40 -5.05
CA VAL A 74 3.02 -8.60 -5.96
C VAL A 74 2.95 -7.56 -7.07
N VAL A 75 3.91 -6.63 -7.14
CA VAL A 75 3.94 -5.57 -8.16
C VAL A 75 4.80 -6.01 -9.33
N ARG A 76 4.28 -5.74 -10.53
CA ARG A 76 5.00 -5.94 -11.79
C ARG A 76 5.04 -4.64 -12.58
N ARG A 77 6.12 -4.43 -13.32
CA ARG A 77 6.30 -3.32 -14.27
C ARG A 77 6.21 -3.83 -15.69
N GLN A 78 5.58 -3.05 -16.55
CA GLN A 78 5.52 -3.33 -17.98
C GLN A 78 6.90 -3.14 -18.62
N GLN A 79 7.36 -4.14 -19.36
CA GLN A 79 8.62 -4.19 -20.09
C GLN A 79 8.33 -4.68 -21.51
N GLY A 80 8.02 -3.72 -22.40
CA GLY A 80 7.55 -4.00 -23.76
C GLY A 80 6.26 -4.84 -23.73
N PRO A 81 6.25 -6.05 -24.35
CA PRO A 81 5.08 -6.94 -24.33
C PRO A 81 4.96 -7.78 -23.04
N SER A 82 5.92 -7.68 -22.11
CA SER A 82 6.04 -8.57 -20.94
C SER A 82 5.88 -7.81 -19.63
N TRP A 83 5.60 -8.53 -18.53
CA TRP A 83 5.49 -7.98 -17.19
C TRP A 83 6.57 -8.58 -16.29
N ALA A 84 7.47 -7.73 -15.81
CA ALA A 84 8.58 -8.13 -14.95
C ALA A 84 8.29 -7.74 -13.49
N PRO A 85 8.61 -8.60 -12.50
CA PRO A 85 8.46 -8.23 -11.09
C PRO A 85 9.36 -7.05 -10.73
N VAL A 86 8.87 -6.15 -9.87
CA VAL A 86 9.68 -5.00 -9.42
C VAL A 86 10.69 -5.38 -8.34
N MET A 87 10.44 -6.48 -7.64
CA MET A 87 11.27 -7.01 -6.57
C MET A 87 11.61 -8.48 -6.85
N SER A 88 12.88 -8.83 -6.67
CA SER A 88 13.37 -10.20 -6.80
C SER A 88 12.97 -11.07 -5.60
N SER A 89 13.12 -12.39 -5.73
CA SER A 89 12.93 -13.31 -4.59
C SER A 89 13.89 -13.05 -3.42
N SER A 90 15.02 -12.37 -3.69
CA SER A 90 16.00 -11.95 -2.68
C SER A 90 15.66 -10.59 -2.05
N LYS A 91 14.48 -10.03 -2.32
CA LYS A 91 14.01 -8.70 -1.85
C LYS A 91 14.80 -7.49 -2.38
N ALA A 92 15.71 -7.70 -3.33
CA ALA A 92 16.35 -6.60 -4.05
C ALA A 92 15.41 -6.05 -5.13
N MET A 93 15.37 -4.71 -5.25
CA MET A 93 14.68 -4.02 -6.34
C MET A 93 15.34 -4.33 -7.68
N MET A 94 14.52 -4.59 -8.71
CA MET A 94 15.01 -4.98 -10.04
C MET A 94 15.24 -3.79 -10.98
N PHE A 95 14.85 -2.60 -10.56
CA PHE A 95 14.84 -1.40 -11.38
C PHE A 95 15.46 -0.25 -10.59
N ASP A 96 16.57 0.30 -11.10
CA ASP A 96 17.33 1.36 -10.42
C ASP A 96 16.59 2.72 -10.41
N ASP A 97 15.62 2.91 -11.31
CA ASP A 97 14.77 4.10 -11.37
C ASP A 97 13.64 4.11 -10.33
N ILE A 98 13.47 3.04 -9.56
CA ILE A 98 12.54 3.02 -8.43
C ILE A 98 13.23 3.63 -7.21
N ASP A 99 13.01 4.92 -7.03
CA ASP A 99 13.41 5.64 -5.83
C ASP A 99 12.45 5.37 -4.66
N MET A 100 12.78 5.94 -3.49
CA MET A 100 11.98 5.78 -2.27
C MET A 100 10.54 6.32 -2.45
N SER A 101 10.35 7.39 -3.23
CA SER A 101 9.03 7.96 -3.49
C SER A 101 8.17 7.00 -4.31
N VAL A 102 8.70 6.49 -5.43
CA VAL A 102 8.02 5.52 -6.29
C VAL A 102 7.73 4.24 -5.51
N MET A 103 8.69 3.76 -4.72
CA MET A 103 8.52 2.57 -3.87
C MET A 103 7.32 2.72 -2.91
N LEU A 104 7.23 3.85 -2.19
CA LEU A 104 6.12 4.12 -1.28
C LEU A 104 4.78 4.26 -2.01
N GLN A 105 4.77 4.87 -3.19
CA GLN A 105 3.55 4.98 -4.01
C GLN A 105 3.05 3.61 -4.49
N LEU A 106 3.96 2.73 -4.93
CA LEU A 106 3.64 1.35 -5.31
C LEU A 106 3.04 0.59 -4.13
N ALA A 107 3.68 0.66 -2.96
CA ALA A 107 3.17 0.02 -1.74
C ALA A 107 1.79 0.57 -1.34
N SER A 108 1.60 1.89 -1.39
CA SER A 108 0.32 2.55 -1.10
C SER A 108 -0.80 2.08 -2.03
N LYS A 109 -0.53 1.94 -3.34
CA LYS A 109 -1.51 1.39 -4.30
C LYS A 109 -1.89 -0.05 -3.96
N VAL A 110 -0.93 -0.90 -3.63
CA VAL A 110 -1.20 -2.29 -3.23
C VAL A 110 -2.04 -2.35 -1.96
N ILE A 111 -1.74 -1.51 -0.97
CA ILE A 111 -2.51 -1.41 0.29
C ILE A 111 -3.95 -0.98 0.00
N GLN A 112 -4.16 0.08 -0.79
CA GLN A 112 -5.50 0.57 -1.13
C GLN A 112 -6.34 -0.50 -1.83
N GLU A 113 -5.74 -1.24 -2.78
CA GLU A 113 -6.47 -2.26 -3.54
C GLU A 113 -6.75 -3.55 -2.76
N ASN A 114 -5.85 -3.94 -1.86
CA ASN A 114 -5.96 -5.19 -1.11
C ASN A 114 -6.61 -5.02 0.27
N LEU A 115 -6.53 -3.84 0.86
CA LEU A 115 -7.03 -3.55 2.21
C LEU A 115 -8.10 -2.44 2.25
N GLY A 116 -8.52 -1.90 1.09
CA GLY A 116 -9.52 -0.81 1.04
C GLY A 116 -10.84 -1.13 1.76
N ASN A 117 -11.26 -2.39 1.78
CA ASN A 117 -12.48 -2.83 2.48
C ASN A 117 -12.28 -3.03 4.00
N PHE A 118 -11.04 -3.01 4.47
CA PHE A 118 -10.70 -3.26 5.88
C PHE A 118 -10.67 -1.96 6.70
N PHE A 119 -10.45 -0.80 6.07
CA PHE A 119 -10.33 0.49 6.75
C PHE A 119 -11.56 1.37 6.53
N PRO A 120 -12.17 1.93 7.60
CA PRO A 120 -13.32 2.82 7.48
C PRO A 120 -12.92 4.12 6.76
N GLY A 121 -13.52 4.36 5.59
CA GLY A 121 -13.18 5.50 4.72
C GLY A 121 -12.40 5.12 3.46
N GLY A 122 -11.94 3.86 3.32
CA GLY A 122 -11.48 3.35 2.04
C GLY A 122 -12.64 3.32 1.06
N SER A 123 -12.55 4.04 -0.06
CA SER A 123 -13.54 3.99 -1.13
C SER A 123 -13.54 2.61 -1.77
N ALA A 124 -14.22 1.67 -1.14
CA ALA A 124 -14.69 0.44 -1.74
C ALA A 124 -15.75 0.84 -2.78
N GLY A 125 -15.32 1.07 -4.02
CA GLY A 125 -16.23 0.88 -5.14
C GLY A 125 -16.82 -0.53 -5.00
N PRO A 126 -18.14 -0.69 -5.19
CA PRO A 126 -18.81 -1.95 -4.91
C PRO A 126 -18.09 -3.06 -5.64
N LEU A 127 -17.76 -4.12 -4.90
CA LEU A 127 -17.34 -5.43 -5.41
C LEU A 127 -18.04 -5.66 -6.75
N SER A 128 -17.27 -5.52 -7.83
CA SER A 128 -17.76 -5.73 -9.19
C SER A 128 -18.48 -7.06 -9.19
N GLN A 129 -19.79 -6.99 -9.43
CA GLN A 129 -20.72 -8.10 -9.35
C GLN A 129 -20.12 -9.31 -10.07
N ALA A 130 -20.00 -10.41 -9.33
CA ALA A 130 -20.04 -11.71 -9.96
C ALA A 130 -21.39 -11.81 -10.67
N THR A 131 -21.41 -11.52 -11.97
CA THR A 131 -22.49 -11.95 -12.87
C THR A 131 -22.50 -13.47 -12.87
N ALA A 132 -23.26 -14.04 -11.95
CA ALA A 132 -23.81 -15.38 -12.09
C ALA A 132 -24.84 -15.32 -13.21
N THR A 133 -24.40 -15.69 -14.41
CA THR A 133 -25.28 -16.07 -15.51
C THR A 133 -26.14 -17.26 -15.08
N ALA A 134 -27.45 -17.11 -15.19
CA ALA A 134 -28.41 -18.19 -15.37
C ALA A 134 -29.28 -17.84 -16.57
#